data_AF-T0PRW0-F1
#
_entry.id   AF-T0PRW0-F1
#
_cell.length_a   1.000
_cell.length_b   1.000
_cell.length_c   1.000
_cell.angle_alpha   90.00
_cell.angle_beta   90.00
_cell.angle_gamma   90.00
#
_symmetry.space_group_name_H-M   'P 1'
#
loop_
_entity.id
_entity.type
_entity.pdbx_description
1 polymer ?
#
loop_
_entity_poly.entity_id
_entity_poly.type
_entity_poly.pdbx_seq_one_letter_code
_entity_poly.pdbx_strand_id
1 'polypeptide(L)' 'CLDAYQAQNGGGVHVWDCDVSNGNQKWTFDATTGQLRHGTFKGFCLDVQSESGATPYLWTCHDSNDYWFKFQTFKYEAV' A
#
# COMPACT_ATOMS: atom_id res chain seq x y z
N CYS A 1 9.03 1.25 -10.09
CA CYS A 1 8.17 1.96 -9.11
C CYS A 1 6.98 1.08 -8.77
N LEU A 2 6.42 1.20 -7.55
CA LEU A 2 5.24 0.45 -7.12
C LEU A 2 3.98 1.13 -7.69
N ASP A 3 3.22 0.45 -8.53
CA ASP A 3 2.10 1.01 -9.30
C ASP A 3 0.78 0.31 -8.93
N ALA A 4 -0.15 1.08 -8.36
CA ALA A 4 -1.53 0.64 -8.10
C ALA A 4 -2.46 1.19 -9.19
N TYR A 5 -2.73 0.42 -10.24
CA TYR A 5 -3.42 0.92 -11.44
C TYR A 5 -4.95 0.89 -11.34
N GLN A 6 -5.50 0.37 -10.23
CA GLN A 6 -6.94 0.25 -10.00
C GLN A 6 -7.32 0.84 -8.65
N ALA A 7 -8.06 1.95 -8.66
CA ALA A 7 -8.48 2.69 -7.47
C ALA A 7 -9.69 2.06 -6.74
N GLN A 8 -9.58 0.79 -6.34
CA GLN A 8 -10.64 0.06 -5.66
C GLN A 8 -10.08 -1.00 -4.71
N ASN A 9 -10.92 -1.50 -3.81
CA ASN A 9 -10.58 -2.64 -2.96
C ASN A 9 -10.29 -3.88 -3.81
N GLY A 10 -9.11 -4.48 -3.62
CA GLY A 10 -8.62 -5.58 -4.42
C GLY A 10 -7.98 -5.13 -5.74
N GLY A 11 -7.73 -3.82 -5.89
CA GLY A 11 -7.04 -3.27 -7.05
C GLY A 11 -5.60 -3.77 -7.16
N GLY A 12 -5.18 -4.17 -8.36
CA GLY A 12 -3.86 -4.74 -8.57
C GLY A 12 -2.72 -3.77 -8.27
N VAL A 13 -1.68 -4.27 -7.62
CA VAL A 13 -0.41 -3.57 -7.39
C VAL A 13 0.71 -4.37 -8.07
N HIS A 14 1.56 -3.68 -8.83
CA HIS A 14 2.68 -4.31 -9.53
C HIS A 14 3.88 -3.36 -9.59
N VAL A 15 5.00 -3.85 -10.11
CA VAL A 15 6.13 -2.98 -10.46
C VAL A 15 6.01 -2.53 -11.91
N TRP A 16 6.22 -1.23 -12.14
CA TRP A 16 6.23 -0.64 -13.47
C TRP A 16 7.36 0.39 -13.59
N ASP A 17 7.64 0.82 -14.82
CA ASP A 17 8.58 1.91 -15.09
C ASP A 17 8.17 3.16 -14.32
N CYS A 18 9.17 3.81 -13.74
CA CYS A 18 8.96 5.00 -12.92
C CYS A 18 8.61 6.22 -13.76
N ASP A 19 7.47 6.84 -13.47
CA ASP A 19 7.04 8.07 -14.11
C ASP A 19 6.62 9.10 -13.04
N VAL A 20 7.27 10.26 -13.07
CA VAL A 20 7.01 11.38 -12.15
C VAL A 20 5.59 11.93 -12.30
N SER A 21 4.97 11.81 -13.48
CA SER A 21 3.60 12.23 -13.74
C SER A 21 2.55 11.17 -13.42
N ASN A 22 2.95 9.89 -13.27
CA ASN A 22 2.03 8.82 -12.96
C ASN A 22 1.59 8.86 -11.48
N GLY A 23 0.30 9.14 -11.28
CA GLY A 23 -0.35 9.23 -9.97
C GLY A 23 -0.50 7.90 -9.24
N ASN A 24 -0.48 6.77 -9.96
CA ASN A 24 -0.61 5.41 -9.41
C ASN A 24 0.65 4.96 -8.67
N GLN A 25 1.74 5.70 -8.84
CA GLN A 25 3.06 5.39 -8.28
C GLN A 25 3.43 6.26 -7.09
N LYS A 26 2.47 7.04 -6.57
CA LYS A 26 2.71 7.96 -5.46
C LYS A 26 2.31 7.28 -4.16
N TRP A 27 3.23 7.24 -3.21
CA TRP A 27 3.03 6.63 -1.91
C TRP A 27 3.60 7.53 -0.81
N THR A 28 3.03 7.44 0.38
CA THR A 28 3.51 8.14 1.57
C THR A 28 3.51 7.17 2.74
N PHE A 29 4.67 7.02 3.38
CA PHE A 29 4.77 6.23 4.59
C PHE A 29 4.28 7.05 5.79
N ASP A 30 3.23 6.56 6.44
CA ASP A 30 2.72 7.11 7.69
C ASP A 30 3.47 6.45 8.86
N ALA A 31 4.45 7.15 9.42
CA ALA A 31 5.26 6.61 10.52
C ALA A 31 4.48 6.36 11.81
N THR A 32 3.29 6.96 11.97
CA THR A 32 2.45 6.76 13.17
C THR A 32 1.74 5.41 13.11
N THR A 33 1.22 5.05 11.93
CA THR A 33 0.49 3.78 11.73
C THR A 33 1.38 2.68 11.15
N GLY A 34 2.53 3.02 10.57
CA GLY A 34 3.34 2.11 9.77
C GLY A 34 2.74 1.79 8.41
N GLN A 35 1.68 2.47 7.97
CA GLN A 35 1.04 2.17 6.70
C GLN A 35 1.71 2.89 5.53
N LEU A 36 1.82 2.19 4.39
CA LEU A 36 2.17 2.82 3.12
C LEU A 36 0.87 3.28 2.43
N ARG A 37 0.53 4.56 2.59
CA ARG A 37 -0.69 5.18 2.07
C ARG A 37 -0.51 5.61 0.63
N HIS A 38 -1.54 5.44 -0.19
CA HIS A 38 -1.52 5.88 -1.58
C HIS A 38 -1.65 7.42 -1.67
N GLY A 39 -0.79 8.02 -2.49
CA GLY A 39 -0.65 9.47 -2.61
C GLY A 39 -1.78 10.13 -3.40
N THR A 40 -2.32 9.44 -4.42
CA THR A 40 -3.40 9.96 -5.29
C THR A 40 -4.78 9.46 -4.83
N PHE A 41 -5.00 8.14 -4.79
CA PHE A 41 -6.20 7.51 -4.25
C PHE A 41 -6.24 7.59 -2.71
N LYS A 42 -6.77 8.70 -2.20
CA LYS A 42 -6.86 8.95 -0.75
C LYS A 42 -7.72 7.87 -0.07
N GLY A 43 -7.28 7.44 1.11
CA GLY A 43 -7.94 6.40 1.90
C GLY A 43 -7.49 4.97 1.58
N PHE A 44 -6.66 4.78 0.56
CA PHE A 44 -6.09 3.47 0.22
C PHE A 44 -4.67 3.28 0.76
N CYS A 45 -4.36 2.03 1.10
CA CYS A 45 -3.08 1.56 1.62
C CYS A 45 -2.61 0.35 0.81
N LEU A 46 -1.30 0.11 0.82
CA LEU A 46 -0.72 -1.16 0.37
C LEU A 46 -1.09 -2.25 1.37
N ASP A 47 -1.69 -3.33 0.87
CA ASP A 47 -2.08 -4.50 1.65
C ASP A 47 -1.37 -5.74 1.10
N VAL A 48 -0.73 -6.52 1.97
CA VAL A 48 0.03 -7.71 1.55
C VAL A 48 -0.80 -9.01 1.59
N GLN A 49 -2.11 -8.92 1.86
CA GLN A 49 -3.11 -10.01 1.93
C GLN A 49 -2.89 -11.05 3.03
N SER A 50 -1.65 -11.49 3.23
CA SER A 50 -1.29 -12.60 4.10
C SER A 50 0.17 -12.47 4.56
N GLU A 51 0.57 -13.31 5.52
CA GLU A 51 1.94 -13.35 6.06
C GLU A 51 3.00 -13.66 4.98
N SER A 52 2.60 -14.29 3.88
CA SER A 52 3.52 -14.58 2.75
C SER A 52 3.85 -13.33 1.93
N GLY A 53 2.97 -12.34 1.92
CA GLY A 53 3.08 -11.13 1.10
C GLY A 53 3.16 -11.35 -0.41
N ALA A 54 2.78 -12.53 -0.91
CA ALA A 54 2.99 -12.91 -2.31
C ALA A 54 2.09 -12.14 -3.30
N THR A 55 0.99 -11.56 -2.83
CA THR A 55 -0.10 -11.01 -3.66
C THR A 55 -0.58 -9.66 -3.11
N PRO A 56 0.29 -8.63 -3.15
CA PRO A 56 -0.08 -7.31 -2.66
C PRO A 56 -1.17 -6.68 -3.54
N TYR A 57 -2.07 -5.95 -2.91
CA TYR A 57 -3.12 -5.20 -3.58
C TYR A 57 -3.41 -3.87 -2.87
N LEU A 58 -4.23 -3.05 -3.52
CA LEU A 58 -4.75 -1.82 -2.96
C LEU A 58 -6.02 -2.12 -2.15
N TRP A 59 -6.07 -1.63 -0.92
CA TRP A 59 -7.24 -1.76 -0.06
C TRP A 59 -7.46 -0.51 0.77
N THR A 60 -8.70 -0.30 1.20
CA THR A 60 -9.00 0.78 2.16
C THR A 60 -8.13 0.59 3.39
N CYS A 61 -7.52 1.68 3.86
CA CYS A 61 -6.66 1.61 5.02
C CYS A 61 -7.44 1.08 6.23
N HIS A 62 -6.88 0.06 6.89
CA HIS A 62 -7.41 -0.47 8.14
C HIS A 62 -7.10 0.47 9.31
N ASP A 63 -8.02 0.55 10.27
CA ASP A 63 -7.76 1.17 11.57
C ASP A 63 -6.89 0.26 12.45
N SER A 64 -6.20 0.82 13.44
CA SER A 64 -5.27 0.07 14.30
C SER A 64 -5.91 -1.08 15.09
N ASN A 65 -7.23 -1.07 15.24
CA ASN A 65 -7.99 -2.07 15.98
C ASN A 65 -8.56 -3.18 15.06
N ASP A 66 -8.39 -3.05 13.74
CA ASP A 66 -8.78 -4.06 12.77
C ASP A 66 -7.81 -5.25 12.84
N TYR A 67 -8.34 -6.47 12.83
CA TYR A 67 -7.54 -7.69 12.78
C TYR A 67 -6.59 -7.75 11.57
N TRP A 68 -7.01 -7.17 10.44
CA TRP A 68 -6.24 -7.16 9.19
C TRP A 68 -5.21 -6.03 9.12
N PHE A 69 -5.19 -5.11 10.11
CA PHE A 69 -4.25 -3.98 10.15
C PHE A 69 -2.80 -4.41 9.98
N LYS A 70 -2.41 -5.54 10.57
CA LYS A 70 -1.05 -6.11 10.46
C LYS A 70 -0.58 -6.35 9.02
N PHE A 71 -1.49 -6.59 8.07
CA PHE A 71 -1.15 -6.79 6.66
C PHE A 71 -0.98 -5.48 5.88
N GLN A 72 -1.18 -4.34 6.53
CA GLN A 72 -0.93 -3.01 5.96
C GLN A 72 0.17 -2.26 6.71
N THR A 73 0.82 -2.87 7.70
CA THR A 73 1.88 -2.22 8.49
C THR A 73 3.26 -2.70 8.08
N PHE A 74 4.16 -1.76 7.84
CA PHE A 74 5.54 -1.99 7.45
C PHE A 74 6.48 -1.33 8.46
N LYS A 75 7.62 -1.97 8.70
CA LYS A 75 8.70 -1.42 9.51
C LYS A 75 9.93 -1.30 8.65
N TYR A 76 10.64 -0.19 8.81
CA TYR A 76 11.97 -0.09 8.25
C TYR A 76 12.91 -1.00 9.03
N GLU A 77 13.61 -1.87 8.32
CA GLU A 77 14.68 -2.70 8.88
C GLU A 77 15.98 -2.22 8.23
N ALA A 78 16.84 -1.62 9.05
CA ALA A 78 18.20 -1.28 8.62
C ALA A 78 19.00 -2.58 8.55
N VAL A 79 19.62 -2.83 7.40
CA VAL A 79 20.60 -3.90 7.21
C VAL A 79 21.99 -3.41 7.60
#